data_AF-A0A0D2ZQL7-F1
#
_entry.id   AF-A0A0D2ZQL7-F1
#
_cell.length_a   1.000
_cell.length_b   1.000
_cell.length_c   1.000
_cell.angle_alpha   90.00
_cell.angle_beta   90.00
_cell.angle_gamma   90.00
#
_symmetry.space_group_name_H-M   'P 1'
#
loop_
_entity.id
_entity.type
_entity.pdbx_description
1 polymer ?
#
loop_
_entity_poly.entity_id
_entity_poly.type
_entity_poly.pdbx_seq_one_letter_code
_entity_poly.pdbx_strand_id
1 'polypeptide(L)'
;MVKESYLVRMNANLAIANRVDANVVTKTETVTIGELFSYMKQEDAKVAWFACIATIGDVAHGSSWYYIGSGGCHTKATKGPTTLMCKKCGKTDIVGVAQYLAKISVYDNDDQASFVLFGDVGHELSGKKASELVARYFEVITNL
;
A
#
# COMPACT_ATOMS: atom_id res chain seq x y z
N MET A 1 3.64 -1.87 17.97
CA MET A 1 5.04 -2.17 17.59
C MET A 1 5.06 -2.98 16.31
N VAL A 2 5.46 -2.38 15.19
CA VAL A 2 5.70 -3.12 13.94
C VAL A 2 7.06 -3.79 14.08
N LYS A 3 7.09 -5.13 14.13
CA LYS A 3 8.34 -5.90 14.27
C LYS A 3 9.24 -5.64 13.05
N GLU A 4 10.55 -5.50 13.27
CA GLU A 4 11.56 -5.31 12.21
C GLU A 4 11.45 -6.39 11.11
N SER A 5 11.07 -7.61 11.49
CA SER A 5 10.80 -8.72 10.56
C SER A 5 9.68 -8.45 9.55
N TYR A 6 8.70 -7.61 9.92
CA TYR A 6 7.62 -7.18 9.03
C TYR A 6 8.11 -6.18 7.97
N LEU A 7 8.99 -5.25 8.35
CA LEU A 7 9.59 -4.27 7.43
C LEU A 7 10.55 -4.96 6.45
N VAL A 8 11.33 -5.93 6.92
CA VAL A 8 12.22 -6.75 6.08
C VAL A 8 11.41 -7.55 5.05
N ARG A 9 10.28 -8.17 5.43
CA ARG A 9 9.39 -8.85 4.48
C ARG A 9 8.74 -7.88 3.49
N MET A 10 8.32 -6.70 3.93
CA MET A 10 7.70 -5.72 3.04
C MET A 10 8.71 -5.16 2.01
N ASN A 11 9.96 -4.92 2.42
CA ASN A 11 11.04 -4.48 1.54
C ASN A 11 11.50 -5.59 0.57
N ALA A 12 11.55 -6.84 1.04
CA ALA A 12 11.78 -8.01 0.17
C ALA A 12 10.63 -8.18 -0.85
N ASN A 13 9.39 -7.97 -0.41
CA ASN A 13 8.20 -8.00 -1.27
C ASN A 13 8.16 -6.82 -2.25
N LEU A 14 8.80 -5.69 -1.97
CA LEU A 14 8.93 -4.58 -2.91
C LEU A 14 9.74 -4.97 -4.15
N ALA A 15 10.78 -5.81 -3.98
CA ALA A 15 11.53 -6.37 -5.09
C ALA A 15 10.71 -7.41 -5.89
N ILE A 16 9.79 -8.13 -5.22
CA ILE A 16 8.84 -9.07 -5.84
C ILE A 16 7.71 -8.33 -6.58
N ALA A 17 7.20 -7.23 -6.01
CA ALA A 17 6.23 -6.34 -6.63
C ALA A 17 6.81 -5.58 -7.84
N ASN A 18 8.13 -5.41 -7.90
CA ASN A 18 8.83 -4.91 -9.10
C ASN A 18 9.08 -5.99 -10.16
N ARG A 19 8.75 -7.26 -9.87
CA ARG A 19 8.89 -8.44 -10.75
C ARG A 19 7.53 -9.03 -11.11
N VAL A 20 6.50 -8.21 -11.34
CA VAL A 20 5.21 -8.70 -11.85
C VAL A 20 5.43 -9.27 -13.27
N ASP A 21 5.82 -10.53 -13.31
CA ASP A 21 6.01 -11.37 -14.49
C ASP A 21 4.67 -12.04 -14.86
N ALA A 22 4.54 -12.43 -16.13
CA ALA A 22 3.31 -12.73 -16.85
C ALA A 22 2.59 -14.05 -16.45
N ASN A 23 3.02 -14.73 -15.38
CA ASN A 23 2.40 -15.97 -14.89
C ASN A 23 1.66 -15.75 -13.56
N VAL A 24 0.99 -14.61 -13.41
CA VAL A 24 0.17 -14.40 -12.21
C VAL A 24 -1.05 -15.30 -12.26
N VAL A 25 -1.12 -16.25 -11.32
CA VAL A 25 -2.28 -17.12 -11.15
C VAL A 25 -3.39 -16.28 -10.51
N THR A 26 -4.48 -16.09 -11.25
CA THR A 26 -5.71 -15.52 -10.71
C THR A 26 -6.55 -16.65 -10.19
N LYS A 27 -6.76 -16.72 -8.86
CA LYS A 27 -7.72 -17.66 -8.29
C LYS A 27 -9.08 -16.98 -8.24
N THR A 28 -10.06 -17.54 -8.94
CA THR A 28 -11.41 -16.99 -9.06
C THR A 28 -12.29 -17.29 -7.84
N GLU A 29 -11.91 -18.28 -7.04
CA GLU A 29 -12.62 -18.64 -5.82
C GLU A 29 -12.34 -17.61 -4.72
N THR A 30 -13.38 -17.26 -3.95
CA THR A 30 -13.23 -16.42 -2.77
C THR A 30 -12.57 -17.25 -1.68
N VAL A 31 -11.49 -16.72 -1.10
CA VAL A 31 -10.73 -17.37 -0.03
C VAL A 31 -10.88 -16.64 1.30
N THR A 32 -10.76 -17.39 2.40
CA THR A 32 -10.70 -16.86 3.76
C THR A 32 -9.31 -16.30 4.07
N ILE A 33 -9.19 -15.51 5.14
CA ILE A 33 -7.91 -15.03 5.64
C ILE A 33 -7.02 -16.20 6.08
N GLY A 34 -7.59 -17.23 6.73
CA GLY A 34 -6.88 -18.45 7.08
C GLY A 34 -6.29 -19.19 5.87
N GLU A 35 -7.03 -19.24 4.76
CA GLU A 35 -6.56 -19.82 3.50
C GLU A 35 -5.45 -18.98 2.85
N LEU A 36 -5.54 -17.65 2.90
CA LEU A 36 -4.45 -16.76 2.47
C LEU A 36 -3.18 -17.04 3.25
N PHE A 37 -3.26 -17.15 4.57
CA PHE A 37 -2.10 -17.48 5.41
C PHE A 37 -1.56 -18.89 5.13
N SER A 38 -2.44 -19.83 4.83
CA SER A 38 -2.04 -21.19 4.46
C SER A 38 -1.28 -21.20 3.13
N TYR A 39 -1.75 -20.45 2.13
CA TYR A 39 -1.05 -20.27 0.85
C TYR A 39 0.33 -19.63 1.04
N MET A 40 0.43 -18.57 1.84
CA MET A 40 1.70 -17.87 2.09
C MET A 40 2.76 -18.72 2.79
N LYS A 41 2.39 -19.85 3.40
CA LYS A 41 3.31 -20.79 4.06
C LYS A 41 3.82 -21.88 3.11
N GLN A 42 3.28 -22.01 1.90
CA GLN A 42 3.74 -22.99 0.92
C GLN A 42 5.14 -22.61 0.42
N GLU A 43 6.05 -23.59 0.34
CA GLU A 43 7.43 -23.35 -0.10
C GLU A 43 7.51 -22.86 -1.55
N ASP A 44 6.55 -23.24 -2.38
CA ASP A 44 6.44 -22.89 -3.80
C ASP A 44 5.41 -21.78 -4.07
N ALA A 45 4.99 -21.04 -3.03
CA ALA A 45 4.05 -19.94 -3.17
C ALA A 45 4.55 -18.91 -4.21
N LYS A 46 3.69 -18.58 -5.18
CA LYS A 46 3.96 -17.60 -6.24
C LYS A 46 3.17 -16.32 -5.99
N VAL A 47 3.48 -15.28 -6.76
CA VAL A 47 2.61 -14.10 -6.83
C VAL A 47 1.26 -14.53 -7.39
N ALA A 48 0.19 -14.25 -6.66
CA ALA A 48 -1.17 -14.66 -7.01
C ALA A 48 -2.19 -13.57 -6.62
N TRP A 49 -3.30 -13.53 -7.35
CA TRP A 49 -4.47 -12.71 -7.01
C TRP A 49 -5.53 -13.57 -6.33
N PHE A 50 -6.13 -13.01 -5.29
CA PHE A 50 -7.18 -13.65 -4.50
C PHE A 50 -8.37 -12.69 -4.36
N ALA A 51 -9.58 -13.23 -4.46
CA ALA A 51 -10.76 -12.57 -3.94
C ALA A 51 -10.89 -12.93 -2.45
N CYS A 52 -11.00 -11.93 -1.58
CA CYS A 52 -11.20 -12.13 -0.15
C CYS A 52 -12.28 -11.15 0.33
N ILE A 53 -13.23 -11.65 1.10
CA ILE A 53 -14.26 -10.83 1.73
C ILE A 53 -13.92 -10.73 3.21
N ALA A 54 -13.66 -9.52 3.69
CA ALA A 54 -13.32 -9.25 5.07
C ALA A 54 -13.89 -7.89 5.50
N THR A 55 -14.09 -7.72 6.81
CA THR A 55 -14.53 -6.46 7.41
C THR A 55 -13.30 -5.67 7.85
N ILE A 56 -13.30 -4.36 7.58
CA ILE A 56 -12.25 -3.46 8.07
C ILE A 56 -12.48 -3.23 9.56
N GLY A 57 -11.48 -3.56 10.37
CA GLY A 57 -11.53 -3.34 11.82
C GLY A 57 -11.01 -1.97 12.21
N ASP A 58 -9.84 -1.58 11.68
CA ASP A 58 -9.16 -0.34 12.06
C ASP A 58 -8.13 0.11 11.01
N VAL A 59 -7.72 1.38 11.08
CA VAL A 59 -6.59 1.94 10.34
C VAL A 59 -5.39 2.02 11.26
N ALA A 60 -4.26 1.44 10.87
CA ALA A 60 -3.07 1.39 11.72
C ALA A 60 -2.53 2.79 12.04
N HIS A 61 -2.48 3.11 13.33
CA HIS A 61 -1.92 4.37 13.83
C HIS A 61 -0.38 4.33 13.92
N GLY A 62 0.24 5.52 13.93
CA GLY A 62 1.68 5.70 14.17
C GLY A 62 2.60 5.24 13.04
N SER A 63 2.05 4.82 11.90
CA SER A 63 2.79 4.52 10.67
C SER A 63 2.49 5.58 9.61
N SER A 64 3.42 5.82 8.68
CA SER A 64 3.15 6.68 7.53
C SER A 64 2.00 6.10 6.71
N TRP A 65 0.91 6.86 6.56
CA TRP A 65 -0.30 6.44 5.85
C TRP A 65 -0.36 6.91 4.39
N TYR A 66 0.61 7.73 3.98
CA TYR A 66 0.77 8.19 2.60
C TYR A 66 2.25 8.27 2.20
N TYR A 67 2.49 8.32 0.89
CA TYR A 67 3.79 8.66 0.30
C TYR A 67 3.62 9.76 -0.74
N ILE A 68 4.70 10.46 -1.07
CA ILE A 68 4.70 11.42 -2.18
C ILE A 68 5.04 10.66 -3.47
N GLY A 69 4.08 10.51 -4.36
CA GLY A 69 4.25 9.93 -5.68
C GLY A 69 4.42 11.00 -6.76
N SER A 70 4.95 10.62 -7.92
CA SER A 70 4.91 11.49 -9.09
C SER A 70 3.47 11.64 -9.60
N GLY A 71 3.06 12.85 -9.98
CA GLY A 71 1.72 13.08 -10.52
C GLY A 71 1.42 12.35 -11.83
N GLY A 72 2.43 11.83 -12.53
CA GLY A 72 2.25 11.10 -13.80
C GLY A 72 2.13 9.59 -13.67
N CYS A 73 3.00 8.95 -12.87
CA CYS A 73 3.07 7.48 -12.80
C CYS A 73 2.91 6.91 -11.38
N HIS A 74 2.58 7.77 -10.42
CA HIS A 74 2.36 7.47 -9.00
C HIS A 74 3.52 6.75 -8.30
N THR A 75 4.68 6.63 -8.95
CA THR A 75 5.88 6.05 -8.35
C THR A 75 6.40 6.99 -7.28
N LYS A 76 6.81 6.43 -6.14
CA LYS A 76 7.38 7.21 -5.03
C LYS A 76 8.48 8.15 -5.53
N ALA A 77 8.30 9.44 -5.26
CA ALA A 77 9.27 10.47 -5.57
C ALA A 77 10.49 10.32 -4.66
N THR A 78 11.67 10.63 -5.19
CA THR A 78 12.91 10.73 -4.43
C THR A 78 13.30 12.19 -4.31
N LYS A 79 13.96 12.55 -3.21
CA LYS A 79 14.47 13.90 -2.98
C LYS A 79 15.75 14.10 -3.79
N GLY A 80 15.77 15.09 -4.67
CA GLY A 80 16.97 15.66 -5.29
C GLY A 80 17.57 16.77 -4.42
N PRO A 81 18.61 17.46 -4.89
CA PRO A 81 19.22 18.57 -4.16
C PRO A 81 18.21 19.66 -3.78
N THR A 82 17.35 20.04 -4.74
CA THR A 82 16.33 21.10 -4.57
C THR A 82 14.94 20.70 -5.09
N THR A 83 14.84 19.60 -5.83
CA THR A 83 13.61 19.17 -6.51
C THR A 83 13.16 17.78 -6.06
N LEU A 84 11.93 17.41 -6.43
CA LEU A 84 11.48 16.02 -6.40
C LEU A 84 11.78 15.35 -7.73
N MET A 85 12.20 14.08 -7.68
CA MET A 85 12.58 13.30 -8.85
C MET A 85 11.76 12.02 -8.93
N CYS A 86 11.58 11.49 -10.16
CA CYS A 86 10.93 10.22 -10.40
C CYS A 86 11.81 9.33 -11.28
N LYS A 87 12.36 8.27 -10.69
CA LYS A 87 13.22 7.32 -11.40
C LYS A 87 12.50 6.63 -12.56
N LYS A 88 11.24 6.23 -12.38
CA LYS A 88 10.44 5.56 -13.43
C LYS A 88 10.18 6.45 -14.63
N CYS A 89 9.91 7.75 -14.41
CA CYS A 89 9.70 8.70 -15.50
C CYS A 89 10.99 9.28 -16.09
N GLY A 90 12.15 9.08 -15.44
CA GLY A 90 13.39 9.78 -15.78
C GLY A 90 13.35 11.30 -15.56
N LYS A 91 12.36 11.81 -14.81
CA LYS A 91 12.18 13.25 -14.58
C LYS A 91 12.87 13.68 -13.29
N THR A 92 13.66 14.75 -13.35
CA THR A 92 14.39 15.32 -12.20
C THR A 92 13.67 16.50 -11.54
N ASP A 93 12.58 16.96 -12.14
CA ASP A 93 11.69 17.97 -11.57
C ASP A 93 10.25 17.53 -11.79
N ILE A 94 9.56 17.20 -10.69
CA ILE A 94 8.17 16.74 -10.70
C ILE A 94 7.37 17.40 -9.59
N VAL A 95 6.08 17.56 -9.86
CA VAL A 95 5.11 17.85 -8.80
C VAL A 95 4.81 16.55 -8.05
N GLY A 96 5.02 16.58 -6.74
CA GLY A 96 4.68 15.50 -5.83
C GLY A 96 3.18 15.52 -5.51
N VAL A 97 2.56 14.34 -5.53
CA VAL A 97 1.16 14.15 -5.15
C VAL A 97 1.11 13.12 -4.03
N ALA A 98 0.37 13.39 -2.96
CA ALA A 98 0.18 12.42 -1.89
C ALA A 98 -0.65 11.22 -2.39
N GLN A 99 -0.18 10.01 -2.08
CA GLN A 99 -0.74 8.74 -2.51
C GLN A 99 -0.88 7.81 -1.30
N TYR A 100 -1.91 6.96 -1.26
CA TYR A 100 -2.17 6.10 -0.09
C TYR A 100 -1.06 5.05 0.12
N LEU A 101 -0.73 4.84 1.40
CA LEU A 101 0.09 3.75 1.94
C LEU A 101 -0.51 3.30 3.28
N ALA A 102 -1.83 3.35 3.41
CA ALA A 102 -2.49 3.13 4.69
C ALA A 102 -2.54 1.63 4.98
N LYS A 103 -2.05 1.23 6.15
CA LYS A 103 -2.21 -0.14 6.64
C LYS A 103 -3.54 -0.22 7.36
N ILE A 104 -4.36 -1.22 7.02
CA ILE A 104 -5.64 -1.50 7.66
C ILE A 104 -5.59 -2.88 8.32
N SER A 105 -6.29 -3.03 9.44
CA SER A 105 -6.64 -4.34 9.96
C SER A 105 -7.96 -4.78 9.33
N VAL A 106 -8.00 -6.04 8.91
CA VAL A 106 -9.20 -6.68 8.38
C VAL A 106 -9.42 -7.99 9.10
N TYR A 107 -10.67 -8.39 9.25
CA TYR A 107 -11.02 -9.66 9.86
C TYR A 107 -12.15 -10.34 9.08
N ASP A 108 -12.11 -11.66 9.06
CA ASP A 108 -13.25 -12.50 8.73
C ASP A 108 -13.74 -13.19 10.01
N ASN A 109 -14.53 -14.26 9.91
CA ASN A 109 -15.15 -14.89 11.08
C ASN A 109 -14.13 -15.39 12.10
N ASP A 110 -13.00 -15.92 11.64
CA ASP A 110 -12.08 -16.71 12.46
C ASP A 110 -10.69 -16.09 12.56
N ASP A 111 -10.30 -15.23 11.61
CA ASP A 111 -8.94 -14.73 11.47
C ASP A 111 -8.87 -13.21 11.28
N GLN A 112 -7.71 -12.64 11.64
CA GLN A 112 -7.36 -11.23 11.40
C GLN A 112 -6.11 -11.10 10.54
N ALA A 113 -6.11 -10.15 9.62
CA ALA A 113 -4.96 -9.80 8.80
C ALA A 113 -4.70 -8.29 8.77
N SER A 114 -3.57 -7.91 8.17
CA SER A 114 -3.28 -6.53 7.82
C SER A 114 -3.07 -6.37 6.34
N PHE A 115 -3.84 -5.47 5.72
CA PHE A 115 -3.73 -5.15 4.30
C PHE A 115 -3.13 -3.74 4.14
N VAL A 116 -2.54 -3.45 2.99
CA VAL A 116 -2.03 -2.11 2.66
C VAL A 116 -2.85 -1.55 1.51
N LEU A 117 -3.55 -0.45 1.77
CA LEU A 117 -4.20 0.38 0.76
C LEU A 117 -3.14 1.21 0.08
N PHE A 118 -2.85 0.85 -1.17
CA PHE A 118 -1.77 1.46 -1.94
C PHE A 118 -2.31 2.26 -3.12
N GLY A 119 -1.85 3.50 -3.25
CA GLY A 119 -2.21 4.38 -4.37
C GLY A 119 -3.71 4.60 -4.48
N ASP A 120 -4.28 4.35 -5.66
CA ASP A 120 -5.67 4.66 -5.97
C ASP A 120 -6.68 3.78 -5.21
N VAL A 121 -6.29 2.58 -4.75
CA VAL A 121 -7.15 1.69 -3.96
C VAL A 121 -7.64 2.37 -2.68
N GLY A 122 -6.80 3.19 -2.05
CA GLY A 122 -7.22 3.96 -0.87
C GLY A 122 -8.26 5.03 -1.19
N HIS A 123 -8.23 5.60 -2.40
CA HIS A 123 -9.25 6.53 -2.86
C HIS A 123 -10.56 5.81 -3.17
N GLU A 124 -10.51 4.69 -3.88
CA GLU A 124 -11.68 3.88 -4.21
C GLU A 124 -12.42 3.44 -2.95
N LEU A 125 -11.69 3.04 -1.91
CA LEU A 125 -12.29 2.62 -0.64
C LEU A 125 -12.84 3.79 0.20
N SER A 126 -12.10 4.89 0.30
CA SER A 126 -12.45 6.00 1.22
C SER A 126 -13.29 7.10 0.58
N GLY A 127 -13.39 7.13 -0.76
CA GLY A 127 -13.99 8.23 -1.53
C GLY A 127 -13.22 9.55 -1.44
N LYS A 128 -11.99 9.56 -0.89
CA LYS A 128 -11.16 10.75 -0.72
C LYS A 128 -9.79 10.56 -1.34
N LYS A 129 -9.20 11.62 -1.89
CA LYS A 129 -7.80 11.57 -2.32
C LYS A 129 -6.91 11.74 -1.10
N ALA A 130 -5.77 11.04 -1.08
CA ALA A 130 -4.79 11.23 0.00
C ALA A 130 -4.34 12.70 0.10
N SER A 131 -4.21 13.41 -1.03
CA SER A 131 -3.89 14.84 -1.06
C SER A 131 -4.93 15.71 -0.34
N GLU A 132 -6.21 15.39 -0.45
CA GLU A 132 -7.28 16.12 0.25
C GLU A 132 -7.18 15.93 1.77
N LEU A 133 -6.91 14.71 2.21
CA LEU A 133 -6.74 14.39 3.62
C LEU A 133 -5.48 15.05 4.21
N VAL A 134 -4.37 15.06 3.46
CA VAL A 134 -3.13 15.73 3.86
C VAL A 134 -3.33 17.24 3.98
N ALA A 135 -3.98 17.88 3.00
CA ALA A 135 -4.23 19.32 3.03
C ALA A 135 -5.04 19.73 4.26
N ARG A 136 -6.13 19.01 4.55
CA ARG A 136 -6.97 19.24 5.75
C ARG A 136 -6.20 19.12 7.05
N TYR A 137 -5.29 18.16 7.16
CA TYR A 137 -4.48 17.98 8.36
C TYR A 137 -3.60 19.21 8.64
N PHE A 138 -2.98 19.77 7.60
CA PHE A 138 -2.15 20.97 7.74
C PHE A 138 -2.97 22.24 7.98
N GLU A 139 -4.16 22.36 7.39
CA GLU A 139 -5.10 23.44 7.72
C GLU A 139 -5.49 23.42 9.20
N VAL A 140 -5.76 22.24 9.77
CA VAL A 140 -6.11 22.13 11.20
C VAL A 140 -4.94 22.52 12.10
N ILE A 141 -3.71 22.15 11.75
CA ILE A 141 -2.52 22.47 12.56
C ILE A 141 -2.13 23.95 12.47
N THR A 142 -2.32 24.58 11.32
CA THR A 142 -1.97 26.01 11.13
C THR A 142 -2.98 26.97 11.74
N ASN A 143 -4.15 26.47 12.13
CA ASN A 143 -5.21 27.23 12.82
C ASN A 143 -5.24 26.97 14.34
N LEU A 144 -4.22 26.29 14.89
CA LEU A 144 -3.96 26.12 16.32
C LEU A 144 -2.80 27.03 16.76
#